data_AF-A0A955APP1-F1
#
_entry.id   AF-A0A955APP1-F1
#
_cell.length_a   1.000
_cell.length_b   1.000
_cell.length_c   1.000
_cell.angle_alpha   90.00
_cell.angle_beta   90.00
_cell.angle_gamma   90.00
#
_symmetry.space_group_name_H-M   'P 1'
#
loop_
_entity.id
_entity.type
_entity.pdbx_description
1 polymer ?
#
loop_
_entity_poly.entity_id
_entity_poly.type
_entity_poly.pdbx_seq_one_letter_code
_entity_poly.pdbx_strand_id
1 'polypeptide(L)'
;MRFSVRSMLVIVAALAMAAQASAGIISSVNAVSSSVTPTIETLVDGVNIYHDRDPGHRLVNVPTEFEGDADVIVASNSDKTLATYQLEVTTNKLGIIYVGLDSRHVGSQPLPWMQDTSMTGLPTIFFDTGRTVDIDEGSTAENAGDDINGSFNLWATIAPAGTYNFFEQTFGGGSNNYFIAADNKLISVPEPATASMLVIACLGLFGLVRRR
;
A
#
# COMPACT_ATOMS: atom_id res chain seq x y z
N MET A 1 -38.42 -12.29 -28.72
CA MET A 1 -37.03 -12.63 -29.11
C MET A 1 -36.59 -13.83 -28.28
N ARG A 2 -36.24 -14.96 -28.91
CA ARG A 2 -35.75 -16.15 -28.21
C ARG A 2 -34.23 -16.08 -28.22
N PHE A 3 -33.62 -15.79 -27.06
CA PHE A 3 -32.17 -15.87 -26.92
C PHE A 3 -31.74 -17.33 -27.01
N SER A 4 -30.81 -17.61 -27.93
CA SER A 4 -30.24 -18.94 -28.13
C SER A 4 -29.34 -19.30 -26.95
N VAL A 5 -29.48 -20.53 -26.43
CA VAL A 5 -28.65 -21.07 -25.32
C VAL A 5 -27.14 -20.97 -25.61
N ARG A 6 -26.75 -20.91 -26.90
CA ARG A 6 -25.36 -20.71 -27.33
C ARG A 6 -24.83 -19.30 -27.04
N SER A 7 -25.69 -18.28 -27.02
CA SER A 7 -25.29 -16.91 -26.70
C SER A 7 -25.07 -16.70 -25.19
N MET A 8 -25.67 -17.55 -24.35
CA MET A 8 -25.52 -17.49 -22.90
C MET A 8 -24.20 -18.12 -22.42
N LEU A 9 -23.71 -19.17 -23.11
CA LEU A 9 -22.47 -19.85 -22.76
C LEU A 9 -21.21 -18.99 -23.01
N VAL A 10 -21.23 -18.13 -24.04
CA VAL A 10 -20.12 -17.22 -24.36
C VAL A 10 -20.00 -16.09 -23.34
N ILE A 11 -21.13 -15.63 -22.77
CA ILE A 11 -21.14 -14.60 -21.73
C ILE A 11 -20.60 -15.16 -20.41
N VAL A 12 -20.93 -16.41 -20.06
CA VAL A 12 -20.41 -17.06 -18.83
C VAL A 12 -18.90 -17.32 -18.94
N ALA A 13 -18.39 -17.69 -20.13
CA ALA A 13 -16.95 -17.86 -20.35
C ALA A 13 -16.17 -16.52 -20.32
N ALA A 14 -16.78 -15.44 -20.78
CA ALA A 14 -16.18 -14.10 -20.70
C ALA A 14 -16.16 -13.54 -19.26
N LEU A 15 -17.14 -13.88 -18.41
CA LEU A 15 -17.10 -13.57 -16.98
C LEU A 15 -16.13 -14.46 -16.19
N ALA A 16 -15.90 -15.71 -16.63
CA ALA A 16 -14.95 -16.61 -15.96
C ALA A 16 -13.47 -16.24 -16.19
N MET A 17 -13.16 -15.41 -17.19
CA MET A 17 -11.79 -14.93 -17.46
C MET A 17 -11.42 -13.65 -16.68
N ALA A 18 -12.35 -13.09 -15.89
CA ALA A 18 -12.06 -11.94 -15.02
C ALA A 18 -11.40 -12.33 -13.68
N ALA A 19 -11.22 -13.64 -13.43
CA ALA A 19 -10.35 -14.13 -12.36
C ALA A 19 -8.90 -14.28 -12.86
N GLN A 20 -8.38 -13.27 -13.58
CA GLN A 20 -6.94 -13.05 -13.50
C GLN A 20 -6.70 -12.66 -12.05
N ALA A 21 -6.00 -13.51 -11.30
CA ALA A 21 -5.34 -13.08 -10.08
C ALA A 21 -4.68 -11.74 -10.41
N SER A 22 -5.19 -10.65 -9.83
CA SER A 22 -4.61 -9.34 -10.04
C SER A 22 -3.16 -9.48 -9.61
N ALA A 23 -2.23 -9.52 -10.56
CA ALA A 23 -0.81 -9.58 -10.25
C ALA A 23 -0.54 -8.42 -9.28
N GLY A 24 0.20 -8.66 -8.20
CA GLY A 24 0.61 -7.60 -7.28
C GLY A 24 1.13 -6.38 -8.05
N ILE A 25 0.83 -5.19 -7.58
CA ILE A 25 1.42 -3.92 -7.99
C ILE A 25 2.93 -3.95 -7.82
N ILE A 26 3.43 -4.48 -6.70
CA ILE A 26 4.86 -4.68 -6.48
C ILE A 26 5.28 -6.00 -7.11
N SER A 27 6.19 -5.94 -8.08
CA SER A 27 6.73 -7.11 -8.75
C SER A 27 8.04 -7.62 -8.15
N SER A 28 8.80 -6.74 -7.48
CA SER A 28 10.03 -7.11 -6.79
C SER A 28 10.44 -6.08 -5.75
N VAL A 29 11.15 -6.54 -4.72
CA VAL A 29 11.86 -5.71 -3.75
C VAL A 29 13.28 -6.23 -3.57
N ASN A 30 14.25 -5.32 -3.47
CA ASN A 30 15.64 -5.64 -3.20
C ASN A 30 16.23 -4.66 -2.17
N ALA A 31 17.03 -5.16 -1.24
CA ALA A 31 17.83 -4.29 -0.36
C ALA A 31 19.24 -4.18 -0.95
N VAL A 32 19.66 -2.96 -1.28
CA VAL A 32 20.92 -2.71 -2.01
C VAL A 32 22.16 -2.93 -1.12
N SER A 33 22.01 -2.73 0.19
CA SER A 33 23.13 -2.76 1.13
C SER A 33 22.92 -3.67 2.34
N SER A 34 21.78 -4.36 2.47
CA SER A 34 21.48 -5.22 3.61
C SER A 34 21.63 -6.71 3.31
N SER A 35 21.97 -7.50 4.34
CA SER A 35 21.92 -8.97 4.29
C SER A 35 20.51 -9.52 4.53
N VAL A 36 19.59 -8.69 5.03
CA VAL A 36 18.17 -9.05 5.19
C VAL A 36 17.48 -8.89 3.83
N THR A 37 16.89 -9.98 3.34
CA THR A 37 16.10 -9.95 2.10
C THR A 37 14.68 -9.51 2.44
N PRO A 38 14.23 -8.32 2.00
CA PRO A 38 12.85 -7.89 2.20
C PRO A 38 11.88 -8.81 1.47
N THR A 39 10.72 -9.05 2.06
CA THR A 39 9.63 -9.86 1.50
C THR A 39 8.46 -8.98 1.11
N ILE A 40 7.73 -9.42 0.07
CA ILE A 40 6.43 -8.86 -0.28
C ILE A 40 5.38 -9.77 0.36
N GLU A 41 4.50 -9.16 1.13
CA GLU A 41 3.52 -9.82 1.97
C GLU A 41 2.13 -9.30 1.67
N THR A 42 1.14 -10.15 1.91
CA THR A 42 -0.27 -9.79 1.91
C THR A 42 -0.71 -9.70 3.36
N LEU A 43 -1.21 -8.53 3.77
CA LEU A 43 -1.69 -8.34 5.13
C LEU A 43 -3.05 -9.02 5.33
N VAL A 44 -3.15 -9.84 6.38
CA VAL A 44 -4.39 -10.51 6.79
C VAL A 44 -4.82 -9.98 8.16
N ASP A 45 -6.12 -9.72 8.33
CA ASP A 45 -6.81 -9.47 9.62
C ASP A 45 -6.19 -8.41 10.58
N GLY A 46 -5.72 -7.27 10.07
CA GLY A 46 -5.32 -6.10 10.87
C GLY A 46 -4.12 -6.27 11.79
N VAL A 47 -3.57 -7.47 11.91
CA VAL A 47 -2.39 -7.82 12.69
C VAL A 47 -1.49 -8.73 11.86
N ASN A 48 -0.30 -8.25 11.51
CA ASN A 48 0.67 -9.04 10.75
C ASN A 48 2.03 -9.04 11.45
N ILE A 49 2.79 -10.12 11.24
CA ILE A 49 4.12 -10.28 11.82
C ILE A 49 5.04 -9.22 11.20
N TYR A 50 5.63 -8.39 12.05
CA TYR A 50 6.64 -7.43 11.66
C TYR A 50 7.99 -8.14 11.71
N HIS A 51 8.56 -8.44 10.54
CA HIS A 51 9.84 -9.11 10.45
C HIS A 51 11.00 -8.13 10.72
N ASP A 52 11.34 -7.93 12.01
CA ASP A 52 12.67 -7.40 12.41
C ASP A 52 13.58 -8.50 12.99
N ARG A 53 14.55 -8.13 13.83
CA ARG A 53 15.37 -9.07 14.61
C ARG A 53 14.57 -9.96 15.58
N ASP A 54 13.39 -9.52 16.01
CA ASP A 54 12.49 -10.17 16.95
C ASP A 54 11.24 -10.66 16.20
N PRO A 55 11.04 -11.98 16.08
CA PRO A 55 9.87 -12.54 15.41
C PRO A 55 8.55 -12.29 16.15
N GLY A 56 8.59 -11.72 17.36
CA GLY A 56 7.41 -11.41 18.18
C GLY A 56 6.71 -10.10 17.79
N HIS A 57 7.42 -9.16 17.17
CA HIS A 57 6.88 -7.85 16.83
C HIS A 57 5.77 -7.92 15.76
N ARG A 58 4.83 -6.99 15.82
CA ARG A 58 3.64 -6.98 14.95
C ARG A 58 3.28 -5.58 14.51
N LEU A 59 2.70 -5.50 13.31
CA LEU A 59 1.96 -4.33 12.89
C LEU A 59 0.54 -4.45 13.43
N VAL A 60 0.05 -3.39 14.08
CA VAL A 60 -1.33 -3.26 14.55
C VAL A 60 -1.90 -1.93 14.07
N ASN A 61 -3.22 -1.77 14.14
CA ASN A 61 -3.92 -0.58 13.63
C ASN A 61 -3.55 -0.26 12.16
N VAL A 62 -3.32 -1.31 11.36
CA VAL A 62 -3.09 -1.17 9.92
C VAL A 62 -4.35 -0.58 9.28
N PRO A 63 -4.25 0.49 8.48
CA PRO A 63 -5.38 1.00 7.74
C PRO A 63 -6.01 -0.09 6.85
N THR A 64 -7.33 -0.25 6.94
CA THR A 64 -8.09 -1.35 6.31
C THR A 64 -7.91 -1.44 4.79
N GLU A 65 -7.55 -0.35 4.14
CA GLU A 65 -7.25 -0.33 2.70
C GLU A 65 -6.04 -1.18 2.32
N PHE A 66 -5.12 -1.45 3.25
CA PHE A 66 -3.95 -2.29 3.03
C PHE A 66 -4.22 -3.78 3.27
N GLU A 67 -5.37 -4.12 3.84
CA GLU A 67 -5.74 -5.52 4.10
C GLU A 67 -6.19 -6.21 2.80
N GLY A 68 -5.64 -7.39 2.54
CA GLY A 68 -6.05 -8.30 1.45
C GLY A 68 -5.64 -7.90 0.02
N ASP A 69 -5.73 -6.62 -0.33
CA ASP A 69 -5.59 -6.16 -1.73
C ASP A 69 -4.27 -5.42 -2.02
N ALA A 70 -3.60 -4.88 -1.00
CA ALA A 70 -2.34 -4.17 -1.17
C ALA A 70 -1.15 -5.13 -1.10
N ASP A 71 -0.11 -4.83 -1.87
CA ASP A 71 1.19 -5.45 -1.64
C ASP A 71 1.92 -4.65 -0.58
N VAL A 72 2.40 -5.34 0.44
CA VAL A 72 3.10 -4.71 1.56
C VAL A 72 4.51 -5.26 1.67
N ILE A 73 5.46 -4.38 1.90
CA ILE A 73 6.83 -4.72 2.26
C ILE A 73 7.04 -4.18 3.67
N VAL A 74 7.50 -5.07 4.54
CA VAL A 74 7.97 -4.73 5.86
C VAL A 74 9.45 -5.03 5.89
N ALA A 75 10.28 -4.01 6.12
CA ALA A 75 11.72 -4.17 6.05
C ALA A 75 12.42 -3.38 7.15
N SER A 76 13.27 -4.07 7.91
CA SER A 76 14.13 -3.46 8.91
C SER A 76 15.60 -3.69 8.57
N ASN A 77 16.41 -2.64 8.71
CA ASN A 77 17.85 -2.78 8.77
C ASN A 77 18.26 -3.19 10.18
N SER A 78 18.48 -4.49 10.39
CA SER A 78 19.01 -4.99 11.66
C SER A 78 20.51 -4.69 11.83
N ASP A 79 21.23 -4.40 10.74
CA ASP A 79 22.67 -4.13 10.78
C ASP A 79 22.94 -2.64 10.99
N LYS A 80 23.16 -2.30 12.26
CA LYS A 80 23.44 -0.93 12.70
C LYS A 80 24.80 -0.39 12.25
N THR A 81 25.66 -1.23 11.66
CA THR A 81 26.97 -0.82 11.15
C THR A 81 26.91 -0.29 9.73
N LEU A 82 25.81 -0.55 9.02
CA LEU A 82 25.55 -0.01 7.70
C LEU A 82 24.95 1.40 7.83
N ALA A 83 25.78 2.39 7.52
CA ALA A 83 25.36 3.79 7.50
C ALA A 83 24.39 4.09 6.34
N THR A 84 24.43 3.28 5.28
CA THR A 84 23.55 3.41 4.11
C THR A 84 22.58 2.25 4.02
N TYR A 85 21.29 2.55 3.96
CA TYR A 85 20.24 1.58 3.71
C TYR A 85 19.37 2.06 2.56
N GLN A 86 19.18 1.22 1.55
CA GLN A 86 18.35 1.51 0.39
C GLN A 86 17.51 0.29 0.00
N LEU A 87 16.24 0.55 -0.29
CA LEU A 87 15.30 -0.40 -0.87
C LEU A 87 15.00 -0.01 -2.31
N GLU A 88 15.13 -0.97 -3.22
CA GLU A 88 14.68 -0.90 -4.60
C GLU A 88 13.34 -1.64 -4.72
N VAL A 89 12.27 -0.91 -4.99
CA VAL A 89 10.93 -1.49 -5.18
C VAL A 89 10.51 -1.29 -6.62
N THR A 90 10.15 -2.36 -7.30
CA THR A 90 9.64 -2.27 -8.68
C THR A 90 8.13 -2.49 -8.69
N THR A 91 7.41 -1.55 -9.30
CA THR A 91 5.98 -1.65 -9.57
C THR A 91 5.75 -1.99 -11.04
N ASN A 92 4.73 -2.80 -11.32
CA ASN A 92 4.38 -3.21 -12.69
C ASN A 92 3.22 -2.40 -13.30
N LYS A 93 2.58 -1.54 -12.50
CA LYS A 93 1.43 -0.73 -12.90
C LYS A 93 1.39 0.59 -12.13
N LEU A 94 0.58 1.53 -12.62
CA LEU A 94 0.28 2.77 -11.91
C LEU A 94 -0.46 2.46 -10.59
N GLY A 95 -0.04 3.10 -9.50
CA GLY A 95 -0.69 2.99 -8.20
C GLY A 95 -0.29 4.11 -7.26
N ILE A 96 -0.73 4.00 -6.00
CA ILE A 96 -0.27 4.80 -4.88
C ILE A 96 0.75 3.97 -4.11
N ILE A 97 1.93 4.54 -3.88
CA ILE A 97 2.90 3.96 -2.95
C ILE A 97 2.81 4.74 -1.63
N TYR A 98 2.63 4.01 -0.55
CA TYR A 98 2.71 4.48 0.82
C TYR A 98 4.07 4.10 1.40
N VAL A 99 4.70 5.03 2.10
CA VAL A 99 5.94 4.83 2.84
C VAL A 99 5.70 5.25 4.28
N GLY A 100 5.73 4.28 5.17
CA GLY A 100 5.76 4.44 6.60
C GLY A 100 7.18 4.61 7.10
N LEU A 101 7.41 5.70 7.84
CA LEU A 101 8.68 6.01 8.50
C LEU A 101 8.53 5.88 10.01
N ASP A 102 9.41 5.12 10.66
CA ASP A 102 9.32 4.86 12.11
C ASP A 102 9.45 6.16 12.91
N SER A 103 8.41 6.52 13.64
CA SER A 103 8.28 7.79 14.36
C SER A 103 9.34 7.99 15.44
N ARG A 104 10.04 6.93 15.86
CA ARG A 104 11.13 6.99 16.86
C ARG A 104 12.46 7.42 16.25
N HIS A 105 12.64 7.21 14.96
CA HIS A 105 13.81 7.65 14.22
C HIS A 105 13.54 9.08 13.70
N VAL A 106 13.45 9.99 14.68
CA VAL A 106 13.09 11.42 14.56
C VAL A 106 14.19 12.25 13.89
N GLY A 107 14.38 12.05 12.59
CA GLY A 107 14.81 13.14 11.71
C GLY A 107 13.64 14.10 11.43
N SER A 108 13.90 15.24 10.79
CA SER A 108 12.83 16.04 10.19
C SER A 108 12.10 15.18 9.15
N GLN A 109 10.81 14.90 9.38
CA GLN A 109 9.93 14.31 8.38
C GLN A 109 9.13 15.44 7.67
N PRO A 110 8.91 15.36 6.35
CA PRO A 110 9.39 14.30 5.46
C PRO A 110 10.91 14.34 5.29
N LEU A 111 11.49 13.18 4.96
CA LEU A 111 12.94 13.08 4.79
C LEU A 111 13.38 13.88 3.57
N PRO A 112 14.62 14.42 3.55
CA PRO A 112 15.14 15.21 2.42
C PRO A 112 14.93 14.56 1.05
N TRP A 113 15.17 13.25 0.94
CA TRP A 113 14.99 12.53 -0.33
C TRP A 113 13.53 12.51 -0.80
N MET A 114 12.54 12.53 0.11
CA MET A 114 11.12 12.51 -0.25
C MET A 114 10.65 13.79 -0.95
N GLN A 115 11.44 14.86 -0.89
CA GLN A 115 11.15 16.14 -1.53
C GLN A 115 12.18 16.50 -2.60
N ASP A 116 13.19 15.66 -2.82
CA ASP A 116 14.29 15.97 -3.72
C ASP A 116 13.98 15.50 -5.16
N THR A 117 13.45 16.43 -5.96
CA THR A 117 13.19 16.20 -7.39
C THR A 117 14.44 15.90 -8.22
N SER A 118 15.65 16.11 -7.69
CA SER A 118 16.91 15.80 -8.36
C SER A 118 17.33 14.33 -8.21
N MET A 119 16.75 13.60 -7.27
CA MET A 119 17.03 12.18 -7.06
C MET A 119 16.35 11.32 -8.13
N THR A 120 17.16 10.57 -8.86
CA THR A 120 16.68 9.63 -9.89
C THR A 120 16.06 8.39 -9.27
N GLY A 121 14.91 7.96 -9.81
CA GLY A 121 14.22 6.77 -9.32
C GLY A 121 13.37 7.03 -8.08
N LEU A 122 12.90 8.26 -7.86
CA LEU A 122 11.89 8.56 -6.85
C LEU A 122 10.54 8.90 -7.50
N PRO A 123 9.42 8.57 -6.83
CA PRO A 123 8.15 9.22 -7.12
C PRO A 123 8.24 10.73 -6.82
N THR A 124 7.54 11.55 -7.60
CA THR A 124 7.89 12.97 -7.73
C THR A 124 7.72 13.79 -6.44
N ILE A 125 6.67 13.52 -5.66
CA ILE A 125 6.36 14.26 -4.41
C ILE A 125 5.60 13.33 -3.47
N PHE A 126 6.05 13.23 -2.22
CA PHE A 126 5.29 12.59 -1.15
C PHE A 126 4.42 13.61 -0.41
N PHE A 127 3.23 13.18 0.00
CA PHE A 127 2.33 13.94 0.87
C PHE A 127 2.07 13.19 2.18
N ASP A 128 1.94 13.95 3.26
CA ASP A 128 1.54 13.42 4.55
C ASP A 128 0.08 12.94 4.46
N THR A 129 -0.16 11.69 4.84
CA THR A 129 -1.52 11.14 4.85
C THR A 129 -2.28 11.43 6.14
N GLY A 130 -1.57 11.86 7.20
CA GLY A 130 -2.09 11.99 8.56
C GLY A 130 -2.41 10.66 9.25
N ARG A 131 -2.00 9.53 8.65
CA ARG A 131 -2.29 8.16 9.14
C ARG A 131 -1.02 7.51 9.68
N THR A 132 -1.21 6.52 10.54
CA THR A 132 -0.14 5.72 11.13
C THR A 132 -0.43 4.22 10.99
N VAL A 133 0.63 3.42 11.10
CA VAL A 133 0.57 1.99 11.42
C VAL A 133 1.35 1.80 12.71
N ASP A 134 0.80 1.11 13.69
CA ASP A 134 1.45 0.96 14.99
C ASP A 134 2.31 -0.29 15.03
N ILE A 135 3.39 -0.23 15.81
CA ILE A 135 4.31 -1.34 16.05
C ILE A 135 4.08 -1.81 17.48
N ASP A 136 3.52 -3.01 17.59
CA ASP A 136 3.40 -3.73 18.84
C ASP A 136 4.67 -4.55 19.05
N GLU A 137 5.43 -4.20 20.08
CA GLU A 137 6.67 -4.88 20.46
C GLU A 137 6.45 -5.90 21.61
N GLY A 138 5.19 -6.19 21.91
CA GLY A 138 4.80 -7.20 22.88
C GLY A 138 5.40 -8.57 22.54
N SER A 139 6.10 -9.16 23.51
CA SER A 139 6.82 -10.43 23.33
C SER A 139 5.96 -11.68 23.09
N THR A 140 4.62 -11.56 23.08
CA THR A 140 3.71 -12.72 22.97
C THR A 140 2.46 -12.40 22.16
N ALA A 141 1.99 -13.41 21.41
CA ALA A 141 0.83 -13.29 20.54
C ALA A 141 -0.49 -12.94 21.23
N GLU A 142 -0.57 -13.24 22.52
CA GLU A 142 -1.80 -13.19 23.31
C GLU A 142 -2.15 -11.75 23.76
N ASN A 143 -1.21 -10.81 23.64
CA ASN A 143 -1.36 -9.42 24.08
C ASN A 143 -1.25 -8.43 22.91
N ALA A 144 -1.68 -8.86 21.72
CA ALA A 144 -1.57 -8.02 20.52
C ALA A 144 -2.31 -6.68 20.72
N GLY A 145 -1.58 -5.57 20.67
CA GLY A 145 -2.08 -4.21 20.90
C GLY A 145 -1.92 -3.67 22.32
N ASP A 146 -1.33 -4.44 23.25
CA ASP A 146 -1.14 -4.02 24.64
C ASP A 146 0.21 -3.31 24.90
N ASP A 147 1.18 -3.43 24.00
CA ASP A 147 2.54 -2.84 24.13
C ASP A 147 3.00 -2.11 22.86
N ILE A 148 2.21 -1.11 22.46
CA ILE A 148 2.54 -0.24 21.32
C ILE A 148 3.73 0.66 21.68
N ASN A 149 4.90 0.30 21.18
CA ASN A 149 6.18 0.98 21.47
C ASN A 149 6.77 1.71 20.27
N GLY A 150 6.03 1.81 19.16
CA GLY A 150 6.42 2.58 17.98
C GLY A 150 5.26 2.75 17.00
N SER A 151 5.46 3.60 16.00
CA SER A 151 4.52 3.75 14.90
C SER A 151 5.23 4.18 13.62
N PHE A 152 4.67 3.84 12.47
CA PHE A 152 5.07 4.36 11.17
C PHE A 152 4.15 5.52 10.79
N ASN A 153 4.71 6.70 10.55
CA ASN A 153 3.98 7.81 9.93
C ASN A 153 3.91 7.59 8.42
N LEU A 154 2.69 7.53 7.86
CA LEU A 154 2.48 7.19 6.46
C LEU A 154 2.51 8.42 5.57
N TRP A 155 3.39 8.35 4.57
CA TRP A 155 3.49 9.29 3.46
C TRP A 155 3.06 8.59 2.18
N ALA A 156 2.42 9.29 1.26
CA ALA A 156 1.95 8.68 0.02
C ALA A 156 2.37 9.46 -1.22
N THR A 157 2.42 8.77 -2.35
CA THR A 157 2.74 9.36 -3.65
C THR A 157 2.12 8.55 -4.77
N ILE A 158 1.87 9.18 -5.91
CA ILE A 158 1.42 8.50 -7.12
C ILE A 158 2.65 8.03 -7.89
N ALA A 159 2.72 6.72 -8.16
CA ALA A 159 3.84 6.10 -8.81
C ALA A 159 3.38 5.33 -10.06
N PRO A 160 3.85 5.70 -11.26
CA PRO A 160 3.75 4.86 -12.45
C PRO A 160 4.40 3.47 -12.27
N ALA A 161 4.34 2.63 -13.29
CA ALA A 161 5.18 1.44 -13.34
C ALA A 161 6.66 1.86 -13.43
N GLY A 162 7.52 1.27 -12.61
CA GLY A 162 8.94 1.59 -12.58
C GLY A 162 9.65 1.06 -11.34
N THR A 163 10.96 1.30 -11.26
CA THR A 163 11.79 0.97 -10.10
C THR A 163 12.05 2.23 -9.29
N TYR A 164 11.80 2.14 -7.98
CA TYR A 164 11.90 3.24 -7.03
C TYR A 164 12.90 2.95 -5.92
N ASN A 165 13.71 3.94 -5.59
CA ASN A 165 14.75 3.87 -4.56
C ASN A 165 14.28 4.56 -3.29
N PHE A 166 14.03 3.82 -2.22
CA PHE A 166 13.78 4.39 -0.89
C PHE A 166 15.07 4.41 -0.10
N PHE A 167 15.47 5.58 0.38
CA PHE A 167 16.74 5.81 1.05
C PHE A 167 16.57 5.91 2.56
N GLU A 168 17.69 5.80 3.28
CA GLU A 168 17.79 5.80 4.74
C GLU A 168 16.90 6.84 5.45
N GLN A 169 16.33 6.42 6.57
CA GLN A 169 15.55 7.26 7.46
C GLN A 169 16.43 8.06 8.42
N THR A 170 17.51 7.45 8.94
CA THR A 170 18.50 8.17 9.75
C THR A 170 19.82 8.26 9.01
N PHE A 171 20.18 9.46 8.57
CA PHE A 171 21.48 9.73 7.97
C PHE A 171 22.61 9.39 8.94
N GLY A 172 23.41 8.38 8.60
CA GLY A 172 24.52 7.90 9.44
C GLY A 172 24.12 7.09 10.67
N GLY A 173 22.84 6.74 10.82
CA GLY A 173 22.32 5.85 11.85
C GLY A 173 21.83 4.55 11.23
N GLY A 174 22.37 3.40 11.62
CA GLY A 174 21.97 2.12 11.02
C GLY A 174 20.60 1.60 11.47
N SER A 175 19.71 2.43 12.01
CA SER A 175 18.34 2.04 12.39
C SER A 175 17.37 2.57 11.35
N ASN A 176 17.00 1.72 10.40
CA ASN A 176 16.08 2.07 9.32
C ASN A 176 14.97 1.03 9.27
N ASN A 177 13.74 1.45 9.53
CA ASN A 177 12.55 0.61 9.49
C ASN A 177 11.59 1.20 8.47
N TYR A 178 11.10 0.36 7.55
CA TYR A 178 10.13 0.75 6.54
C TYR A 178 8.91 -0.13 6.61
N PHE A 179 7.77 0.54 6.49
CA PHE A 179 6.54 -0.04 6.00
C PHE A 179 6.32 0.53 4.60
N ILE A 180 6.21 -0.29 3.57
CA ILE A 180 5.85 0.17 2.23
C ILE A 180 4.60 -0.57 1.81
N ALA A 181 3.58 0.14 1.37
CA ALA A 181 2.39 -0.48 0.80
C ALA A 181 2.16 0.09 -0.60
N ALA A 182 1.70 -0.75 -1.52
CA ALA A 182 1.25 -0.31 -2.83
C ALA A 182 -0.21 -0.72 -3.01
N ASP A 183 -1.03 0.25 -3.41
CA ASP A 183 -2.45 0.06 -3.69
C ASP A 183 -2.81 0.66 -5.06
N ASN A 184 -3.70 0.01 -5.78
CA ASN A 184 -4.21 0.43 -7.09
C ASN A 184 -5.61 1.06 -6.97
N LYS A 185 -6.20 1.07 -5.77
CA LYS A 185 -7.32 1.93 -5.43
C LYS A 185 -6.78 3.36 -5.38
N LEU A 186 -6.62 3.98 -6.55
CA LEU A 186 -6.56 5.43 -6.65
C LEU A 186 -7.71 5.94 -5.78
N ILE A 187 -7.41 6.72 -4.73
CA ILE A 187 -8.36 7.28 -3.76
C ILE A 187 -9.71 7.34 -4.43
N SER A 188 -10.65 6.52 -3.98
CA SER A 188 -11.98 6.47 -4.55
C SER A 188 -12.61 7.85 -4.34
N VAL A 189 -12.38 8.77 -5.27
CA VAL A 189 -13.17 9.97 -5.42
C VAL A 189 -14.58 9.41 -5.61
N PRO A 190 -15.53 9.68 -4.70
CA PRO A 190 -16.86 9.11 -4.81
C PRO A 190 -17.36 9.39 -6.22
N GLU A 191 -17.54 8.33 -7.02
CA GLU A 191 -17.85 8.50 -8.42
C GLU A 191 -19.13 9.33 -8.53
N PRO A 192 -19.19 10.35 -9.41
CA PRO A 192 -20.44 11.03 -9.72
C PRO A 192 -21.47 10.08 -10.36
N ALA A 193 -21.15 8.81 -10.57
CA ALA A 193 -22.04 7.78 -11.10
C ALA A 193 -23.29 7.57 -10.24
N THR A 194 -23.21 7.69 -8.90
CA THR A 194 -24.39 7.57 -8.02
C THR A 194 -25.36 8.74 -8.21
N ALA A 195 -24.83 9.95 -8.44
CA ALA A 195 -25.64 11.12 -8.77
C ALA A 195 -26.20 11.04 -10.20
N SER A 196 -25.43 10.51 -11.15
CA SER A 196 -25.80 10.40 -12.56
C SER A 196 -26.90 9.36 -12.78
N MET A 197 -26.86 8.22 -12.08
CA MET A 197 -27.93 7.21 -12.13
C MET A 197 -29.22 7.70 -11.49
N LEU A 198 -29.14 8.48 -10.39
CA LEU A 198 -30.31 9.08 -9.76
C LEU A 198 -30.98 10.10 -10.71
N VAL A 199 -30.20 10.91 -11.43
CA VAL A 199 -30.73 11.88 -12.40
C VAL A 199 -31.42 11.17 -13.59
N ILE A 200 -30.83 10.09 -14.12
CA ILE A 200 -31.46 9.30 -15.21
C ILE A 200 -32.73 8.60 -14.72
N ALA A 201 -32.73 8.06 -13.50
CA ALA A 201 -33.91 7.44 -12.89
C ALA A 201 -35.03 8.46 -12.64
N CYS A 202 -34.70 9.66 -12.15
CA CYS A 202 -35.66 10.76 -11.96
C CYS A 202 -36.23 11.27 -13.28
N LEU A 203 -35.40 11.44 -14.32
CA LEU A 203 -35.84 11.85 -15.66
C LEU A 203 -36.74 10.78 -16.32
N GLY A 204 -36.44 9.49 -16.11
CA GLY A 204 -37.30 8.39 -16.53
C GLY A 204 -38.67 8.39 -15.84
N LEU A 205 -38.70 8.70 -14.54
CA LEU A 205 -39.94 8.84 -13.76
C LEU A 205 -40.80 10.03 -14.22
N PHE A 206 -40.19 11.19 -14.49
CA PHE A 206 -40.92 12.35 -15.05
C PHE A 206 -41.48 12.08 -16.45
N GLY A 207 -40.76 11.32 -17.30
CA GLY A 207 -41.24 10.90 -18.62
C GLY A 207 -42.45 9.95 -18.56
N LEU A 208 -42.53 9.10 -17.54
CA LEU A 208 -43.64 8.18 -17.31
C LEU A 208 -44.89 8.88 -16.75
N VAL A 209 -44.72 9.88 -15.88
CA VAL A 209 -45.84 10.66 -15.32
C VAL A 209 -46.53 11.54 -16.38
N ARG A 210 -45.80 12.00 -17.41
CA ARG A 210 -46.36 12.87 -18.45
C ARG A 210 -47.13 12.13 -19.56
N ARG A 211 -47.15 10.79 -19.55
CA ARG A 211 -47.85 9.93 -20.53
C ARG A 211 -49.16 9.32 -20.02
N ARG A 212 -49.63 9.74 -18.84
CA ARG A 212 -50.98 9.48 -18.35
C ARG A 212 -51.76 10.78 -18.32
#